data_AF-A0A2J8J744-F1
#
_entry.id   AF-A0A2J8J744-F1
#
_cell.length_a   1.000
_cell.length_b   1.000
_cell.length_c   1.000
_cell.angle_alpha   90.00
_cell.angle_beta   90.00
_cell.angle_gamma   90.00
#
_symmetry.space_group_name_H-M   'P 1'
#
loop_
_entity.id
_entity.type
_entity.pdbx_description
1 polymer ?
#
loop_
_entity_poly.entity_id
_entity_poly.type
_entity_poly.pdbx_seq_one_letter_code
_entity_poly.pdbx_strand_id
1 'polypeptide(L)' 'WYSGRISRQLAEEILMKRNHLGAFLIRESESSPGEFSVSV' A
#
# COMPACT_ATOMS: atom_id res chain seq x y z
N TRP A 1 4.84 7.65 3.12
CA TRP A 1 5.04 6.90 1.86
C TRP A 1 5.29 5.43 2.13
N TYR A 2 5.97 5.04 3.22
CA TYR A 2 6.00 3.65 3.70
C TYR A 2 4.93 3.42 4.79
N SER A 3 4.18 2.34 4.68
CA SER A 3 3.07 1.97 5.57
C SER A 3 3.31 0.67 6.35
N GLY A 4 4.48 0.05 6.23
CA GLY A 4 4.81 -1.16 6.98
C GLY A 4 4.00 -2.38 6.54
N ARG A 5 3.74 -3.28 7.50
CA ARG A 5 2.93 -4.47 7.32
C ARG A 5 1.43 -4.14 7.33
N ILE A 6 0.93 -3.70 6.18
CA ILE A 6 -0.50 -3.56 5.93
C ILE A 6 -0.94 -4.43 4.77
N SER A 7 -2.19 -4.90 4.82
CA SER A 7 -2.74 -5.69 3.73
C SER A 7 -2.97 -4.84 2.49
N ARG A 8 -3.03 -5.51 1.33
CA ARG A 8 -3.40 -4.87 0.07
C ARG A 8 -4.73 -4.11 0.17
N GLN A 9 -5.73 -4.72 0.79
CA GLN A 9 -7.08 -4.16 0.89
C GLN A 9 -7.08 -2.88 1.72
N LEU A 10 -6.36 -2.86 2.86
CA LEU A 10 -6.24 -1.65 3.67
C LEU A 10 -5.50 -0.54 2.93
N ALA A 11 -4.48 -0.88 2.14
CA ALA A 11 -3.78 0.09 1.30
C ALA A 11 -4.73 0.74 0.27
N GLU A 12 -5.54 -0.06 -0.42
CA GLU A 12 -6.53 0.41 -1.39
C GLU A 12 -7.59 1.32 -0.72
N GLU A 13 -8.10 0.97 0.46
CA GLU A 13 -9.03 1.83 1.22
C GLU A 13 -8.42 3.18 1.61
N ILE A 14 -7.15 3.20 2.03
CA ILE A 14 -6.44 4.44 2.38
C ILE A 14 -6.27 5.34 1.15
N LEU A 15 -5.96 4.75 -0.02
CA LEU A 15 -5.79 5.48 -1.27
C LEU A 15 -7.11 6.05 -1.78
N MET A 16 -8.19 5.26 -1.73
CA MET A 16 -9.54 5.73 -2.07
C MET A 16 -9.99 6.90 -1.20
N LYS A 17 -9.71 6.87 0.11
CA LYS A 17 -10.05 7.97 1.03
C LYS A 17 -9.26 9.26 0.76
N ARG A 18 -8.05 9.16 0.21
CA ARG A 18 -7.20 10.33 -0.09
C ARG A 18 -7.66 11.11 -1.33
N ASN A 19 -8.45 10.49 -2.22
CA ASN A 19 -8.98 11.08 -3.46
C ASN A 19 -7.98 12.00 -4.21
N HIS A 20 -6.73 11.55 -4.29
CA HIS A 20 -5.61 12.31 -4.86
C HIS A 20 -4.99 11.54 -6.02
N LEU A 21 -4.94 12.16 -7.19
CA LEU A 21 -4.35 11.58 -8.39
C LEU A 21 -2.87 11.25 -8.14
N GLY A 22 -2.47 10.02 -8.47
CA GLY A 22 -1.10 9.55 -8.26
C GLY A 22 -0.72 9.34 -6.80
N ALA A 23 -1.71 9.21 -5.89
CA ALA A 23 -1.43 8.71 -4.55
C ALA A 23 -0.84 7.30 -4.63
N PHE A 24 0.19 7.03 -3.83
CA PHE A 24 0.77 5.70 -3.70
C PHE A 24 1.31 5.51 -2.28
N LEU A 25 1.49 4.25 -1.91
CA LEU A 25 2.20 3.88 -0.69
C LEU A 25 2.97 2.56 -0.89
N ILE A 26 4.01 2.37 -0.10
CA ILE A 26 4.85 1.18 -0.05
C ILE A 26 4.46 0.36 1.18
N ARG A 27 4.28 -0.94 1.03
CA ARG A 27 3.96 -1.90 2.11
C ARG A 27 4.83 -3.14 2.02
N GLU A 28 4.92 -3.92 3.10
CA GLU A 28 5.50 -5.27 3.04
C GLU A 28 4.68 -6.16 2.09
N SER A 29 5.34 -7.00 1.30
CA SER A 29 4.68 -7.95 0.41
C SER A 29 4.09 -9.12 1.20
N GLU A 30 2.79 -9.37 1.01
CA GLU A 30 2.10 -10.51 1.63
C GLU A 30 2.42 -11.83 0.92
N SER A 31 2.73 -11.78 -0.38
CA SER A 31 3.05 -12.96 -1.20
C SER A 31 4.53 -13.34 -1.16
N SER A 32 5.41 -12.39 -0.85
CA SER A 32 6.86 -12.56 -0.87
C SER A 32 7.47 -12.02 0.43
N PRO A 33 7.60 -12.85 1.48
CA PRO A 33 8.16 -12.40 2.75
C PRO A 33 9.56 -11.79 2.58
N GLY A 34 9.77 -10.59 3.14
CA GLY A 34 11.02 -9.84 3.04
C GLY A 34 11.10 -8.88 1.85
N GLU A 35 10.11 -8.90 0.94
CA GLU A 35 9.99 -7.94 -0.15
C GLU A 35 8.97 -6.84 0.15
N PHE A 36 8.92 -5.85 -0.73
CA PHE A 36 7.99 -4.73 -0.67
C PHE A 36 7.04 -4.73 -1.86
N SER A 37 5.89 -4.09 -1.69
CA SER A 37 4.89 -3.85 -2.73
C SER A 37 4.49 -2.39 -2.74
N VAL A 38 4.19 -1.87 -3.94
CA VAL A 38 3.63 -0.53 -4.12
C VAL A 38 2.14 -0.66 -4.43
N SER A 39 1.33 0.08 -3.68
CA SER A 39 -0.11 0.23 -3.91
C SER A 39 -0.38 1.64 -4.43
N VAL A 40 -1.21 1.73 -5.48
CA VAL A 40 -1.59 2.96 -6.20
C VAL A 40 -3.11 3.08 -6.30
#